data_AF-A0A651HIM4-F1
#
_entry.id   AF-A0A651HIM4-F1
#
_cell.length_a   1.000
_cell.length_b   1.000
_cell.length_c   1.000
_cell.angle_alpha   90.00
_cell.angle_beta   90.00
_cell.angle_gamma   90.00
#
_symmetry.space_group_name_H-M   'P 1'
#
loop_
_entity.id
_entity.type
_entity.pdbx_description
1 polymer ?
#
loop_
_entity_poly.entity_id
_entity_poly.type
_entity_poly.pdbx_seq_one_letter_code
_entity_poly.pdbx_strand_id
1 'polypeptide(L)'
;MAFEGTDPEVRRVMHVRQCFLGEIRIPLHVDEDRSRTWIVTRQPHGLRLKHDHRHPDGTEEEITQYGGDTRESGSATTQEFHADAFTAELVPGAGNNIWTMELHPGGLFAYQLVRTGEDWVVRWEFDLTAPVDPPPAPWGYEDTEPTHGG
;
A
#
# COMPACT_ATOMS: atom_id res chain seq x y z
N MET A 1 9.45 -8.57 6.08
CA MET A 1 10.43 -7.55 6.57
C MET A 1 9.66 -6.28 6.88
N ALA A 2 9.96 -5.61 7.99
CA ALA A 2 9.30 -4.37 8.40
C ALA A 2 10.27 -3.20 8.46
N PHE A 3 9.78 -2.00 8.12
CA PHE A 3 10.56 -0.77 8.03
C PHE A 3 9.75 0.39 8.59
N GLU A 4 10.39 1.23 9.39
CA GLU A 4 9.78 2.43 9.96
C GLU A 4 9.91 3.62 9.00
N GLY A 5 8.89 4.49 9.00
CA GLY A 5 8.87 5.69 8.18
C GLY A 5 9.87 6.73 8.66
N THR A 6 10.29 7.62 7.76
CA THR A 6 11.29 8.67 8.05
C THR A 6 10.71 9.91 8.74
N ASP A 7 9.39 10.06 8.76
CA ASP A 7 8.68 11.14 9.44
C ASP A 7 8.59 10.88 10.96
N PRO A 8 9.20 11.72 11.80
CA PRO A 8 9.25 11.52 13.24
C PRO A 8 7.95 11.89 13.98
N GLU A 9 6.99 12.55 13.33
CA GLU A 9 5.77 13.02 14.01
C GLU A 9 4.74 11.91 14.25
N VAL A 10 4.68 10.95 13.33
CA VAL A 10 3.74 9.83 13.38
C VAL A 10 4.48 8.55 13.04
N ARG A 11 4.45 7.59 13.97
CA ARG A 11 5.15 6.33 13.77
C ARG A 11 4.41 5.48 12.76
N ARG A 12 5.02 5.28 11.59
CA ARG A 12 4.48 4.44 10.52
C ARG A 12 5.38 3.24 10.30
N VAL A 13 4.83 2.04 10.29
CA VAL A 13 5.60 0.82 10.01
C VAL A 13 5.00 0.12 8.80
N MET A 14 5.76 0.09 7.70
CA MET A 14 5.46 -0.71 6.53
C MET A 14 6.00 -2.13 6.74
N HIS A 15 5.14 -3.13 6.60
CA HIS A 15 5.52 -4.52 6.72
C HIS A 15 5.29 -5.22 5.38
N VAL A 16 6.35 -5.63 4.68
CA VAL A 16 6.21 -6.60 3.57
C VAL A 16 6.05 -7.98 4.20
N ARG A 17 4.81 -8.35 4.50
CA ARG A 17 4.45 -9.56 5.25
C ARG A 17 4.12 -10.73 4.35
N GLN A 18 3.58 -10.45 3.16
CA GLN A 18 2.76 -11.41 2.44
C GLN A 18 3.03 -11.38 0.93
N CYS A 19 3.67 -12.43 0.38
CA CYS A 19 3.91 -12.57 -1.05
C CYS A 19 3.36 -13.91 -1.58
N PHE A 20 2.39 -13.82 -2.49
CA PHE A 20 1.82 -14.94 -3.24
C PHE A 20 2.24 -14.86 -4.71
N LEU A 21 1.95 -15.90 -5.51
CA LEU A 21 2.37 -15.99 -6.92
C LEU A 21 1.92 -14.80 -7.80
N GLY A 22 0.86 -14.09 -7.41
CA GLY A 22 0.34 -12.93 -8.14
C GLY A 22 -0.14 -11.79 -7.26
N GLU A 23 0.16 -11.80 -5.96
CA GLU A 23 -0.33 -10.79 -5.03
C GLU A 23 0.69 -10.53 -3.93
N ILE A 24 0.92 -9.27 -3.62
CA ILE A 24 1.71 -8.84 -2.48
C ILE A 24 0.79 -8.03 -1.57
N ARG A 25 0.80 -8.35 -0.28
CA ARG A 25 0.11 -7.55 0.74
C ARG A 25 1.13 -6.92 1.66
N ILE A 26 1.01 -5.60 1.80
CA ILE A 26 1.94 -4.74 2.52
C ILE A 26 1.13 -4.01 3.59
N PRO A 27 1.03 -4.58 4.81
CA PRO A 27 0.42 -3.88 5.93
C PRO A 27 1.14 -2.57 6.26
N LEU A 28 0.37 -1.52 6.54
CA LEU A 28 0.85 -0.24 7.01
C LEU A 28 0.24 0.03 8.39
N HIS A 29 1.09 0.04 9.42
CA HIS A 29 0.70 0.37 10.78
C HIS A 29 0.94 1.84 11.02
N VAL A 30 -0.01 2.52 11.66
CA VAL A 30 0.11 3.91 12.10
C VAL A 30 -0.14 3.91 13.59
N ASP A 31 0.92 4.05 14.39
CA ASP A 31 0.88 3.81 15.82
C ASP A 31 0.21 2.46 16.16
N GLU A 32 -0.85 2.43 16.98
CA GLU A 32 -1.62 1.21 17.28
C GLU A 32 -2.68 0.84 16.22
N ASP A 33 -2.91 1.68 15.22
CA ASP A 33 -3.88 1.45 14.15
C ASP A 33 -3.29 0.47 13.11
N ARG A 34 -3.98 -0.67 12.96
CA ARG A 34 -3.57 -1.79 12.12
C ARG A 34 -4.56 -2.06 10.98
N SER A 35 -5.38 -1.08 10.65
CA SER A 35 -6.46 -1.19 9.66
C SER A 35 -5.97 -1.34 8.22
N ARG A 36 -4.79 -0.83 7.88
CA ARG A 36 -4.40 -0.57 6.48
C ARG A 36 -3.51 -1.67 5.92
N THR A 37 -3.89 -2.17 4.74
CA THR A 37 -3.07 -3.06 3.93
C THR A 37 -3.10 -2.62 2.47
N TRP A 38 -1.93 -2.34 1.90
CA TRP A 38 -1.80 -2.19 0.46
C TRP A 38 -1.72 -3.57 -0.20
N ILE A 39 -2.61 -3.82 -1.14
CA ILE A 39 -2.66 -5.06 -1.91
C ILE A 39 -2.27 -4.74 -3.35
N VAL A 40 -1.15 -5.31 -3.79
CA VAL A 40 -0.68 -5.20 -5.18
C VAL A 40 -0.89 -6.53 -5.86
N THR A 41 -1.78 -6.57 -6.85
CA THR A 41 -2.15 -7.80 -7.57
C THR A 41 -1.75 -7.71 -9.03
N ARG A 42 -1.15 -8.78 -9.55
CA ARG A 42 -0.84 -8.92 -10.97
C ARG A 42 -2.13 -9.13 -11.76
N GLN A 43 -2.30 -8.32 -12.80
CA GLN A 43 -3.41 -8.41 -13.75
C GLN A 43 -2.89 -8.94 -15.11
N PRO A 44 -3.78 -9.40 -16.01
CA PRO A 44 -3.38 -9.77 -17.37
C PRO A 44 -2.65 -8.66 -18.13
N HIS A 45 -2.96 -7.40 -17.84
CA HIS A 45 -2.45 -6.22 -18.55
C HIS A 45 -1.76 -5.19 -17.64
N GLY A 46 -1.17 -5.62 -16.52
CA GLY A 46 -0.43 -4.72 -15.63
C GLY A 46 -0.55 -5.11 -14.17
N LEU A 47 -0.58 -4.12 -13.29
CA LEU A 47 -0.76 -4.28 -11.86
C LEU A 47 -1.96 -3.48 -11.37
N ARG A 48 -2.53 -3.92 -10.25
CA ARG A 48 -3.58 -3.23 -9.51
C ARG A 48 -3.10 -2.98 -8.09
N LEU A 49 -3.34 -1.77 -7.60
CA LEU A 49 -3.18 -1.40 -6.20
C LEU A 49 -4.56 -1.21 -5.56
N LYS A 50 -4.77 -1.83 -4.40
CA LYS A 50 -5.96 -1.65 -3.56
C LYS A 50 -5.57 -1.35 -2.12
N HIS A 51 -6.34 -0.50 -1.46
CA HIS A 51 -6.22 -0.13 -0.05
C HIS A 51 -7.28 -0.87 0.72
N ASP A 52 -6.93 -2.01 1.31
CA ASP A 52 -7.81 -2.73 2.21
C ASP A 52 -7.74 -2.11 3.60
N HIS A 53 -8.86 -1.57 4.05
CA HIS A 53 -9.09 -1.00 5.35
C HIS A 53 -10.08 -1.88 6.12
N ARG A 54 -9.69 -2.25 7.33
CA ARG A 54 -10.50 -3.12 8.20
C ARG A 54 -10.67 -2.56 9.59
N HIS A 55 -11.81 -2.85 10.19
CA HIS A 55 -12.09 -2.64 11.59
C HIS A 55 -11.28 -3.60 12.49
N PRO A 56 -11.18 -3.34 13.81
CA PRO A 56 -10.47 -4.21 14.75
C PRO A 56 -10.98 -5.66 14.83
N ASP A 57 -12.22 -5.91 14.41
CA ASP A 57 -12.80 -7.25 14.32
C ASP A 57 -12.47 -7.97 12.99
N GLY A 58 -11.71 -7.31 12.11
CA GLY A 58 -11.28 -7.83 10.81
C GLY A 58 -12.28 -7.65 9.68
N THR A 59 -13.47 -7.07 9.94
CA THR A 59 -14.43 -6.74 8.89
C THR A 59 -13.98 -5.52 8.09
N GLU A 60 -14.39 -5.45 6.82
CA GLU A 60 -14.08 -4.34 5.93
C GLU A 60 -14.77 -3.04 6.39
N GLU A 61 -14.04 -1.92 6.33
CA GLU A 61 -14.62 -0.59 6.54
C GLU A 61 -15.54 -0.18 5.37
N GLU A 62 -16.40 0.82 5.56
CA GLU A 62 -17.26 1.33 4.47
C GLU A 62 -16.44 1.90 3.30
N ILE A 63 -15.34 2.59 3.60
CA ILE A 63 -14.43 3.17 2.60
C ILE A 63 -13.15 2.34 2.56
N THR A 64 -13.18 1.28 1.75
CA THR A 64 -12.09 0.32 1.57
C THR A 64 -12.00 -0.11 0.11
N GLN A 65 -10.98 -0.88 -0.26
CA GLN A 65 -10.73 -1.39 -1.61
C GLN A 65 -10.63 -0.30 -2.69
N TYR A 66 -10.34 0.95 -2.31
CA TYR A 66 -10.04 2.01 -3.26
C TYR A 66 -8.58 1.90 -3.74
N GLY A 67 -8.28 2.45 -4.91
CA GLY A 67 -6.96 2.37 -5.52
C GLY A 67 -7.04 2.48 -7.03
N GLY A 68 -6.19 1.77 -7.75
CA GLY A 68 -6.03 2.00 -9.17
C GLY A 68 -5.29 0.92 -9.93
N ASP A 69 -5.26 1.11 -11.25
CA ASP A 69 -4.60 0.24 -12.21
C ASP A 69 -3.44 0.97 -12.89
N THR A 70 -2.41 0.22 -13.26
CA THR A 70 -1.32 0.73 -14.08
C THR A 70 -1.82 1.05 -15.49
N ARG A 71 -1.40 2.18 -16.05
CA ARG A 71 -1.62 2.51 -17.47
C ARG A 71 -0.40 2.20 -18.34
N GLU A 72 0.78 2.35 -17.75
CA GLU A 72 2.07 2.14 -18.39
C GLU A 72 2.90 1.14 -17.60
N SER A 73 3.95 0.59 -18.21
CA SER A 73 4.85 -0.39 -17.58
C SER A 73 5.67 0.14 -16.40
N GLY A 74 5.63 1.45 -16.14
CA GLY A 74 6.48 2.10 -15.14
C GLY A 74 7.96 2.08 -15.52
N SER A 75 8.81 2.22 -14.50
CA SER A 75 10.26 2.09 -14.58
C SER A 75 10.73 0.89 -13.75
N ALA A 76 12.04 0.63 -13.75
CA ALA A 76 12.63 -0.40 -12.88
C ALA A 76 12.41 -0.13 -11.38
N THR A 77 12.15 1.12 -10.99
CA THR A 77 12.08 1.56 -9.59
C THR A 77 10.77 2.25 -9.24
N THR A 78 9.85 2.44 -10.19
CA THR A 78 8.66 3.28 -9.97
C THR A 78 7.48 2.76 -10.76
N GLN A 79 6.32 2.67 -10.12
CA GLN A 79 5.06 2.35 -10.77
C GLN A 79 3.96 3.30 -10.32
N GLU A 80 3.15 3.76 -11.27
CA GLU A 80 1.95 4.55 -11.04
C GLU A 80 0.68 3.72 -11.21
N PHE A 81 -0.31 4.01 -10.38
CA PHE A 81 -1.64 3.42 -10.37
C PHE A 81 -2.67 4.56 -10.44
N HIS A 82 -3.44 4.62 -11.52
CA HIS A 82 -4.48 5.63 -11.70
C HIS A 82 -5.80 5.11 -11.14
N ALA A 83 -6.56 5.98 -10.49
CA ALA A 83 -7.86 5.65 -9.94
C ALA A 83 -8.74 4.87 -10.91
N ASP A 84 -9.23 3.74 -10.42
CA ASP A 84 -10.19 2.92 -11.15
C ASP A 84 -11.62 3.44 -10.96
N ALA A 85 -12.56 2.87 -11.73
CA ALA A 85 -13.96 3.27 -11.69
C ALA A 85 -14.58 3.09 -10.30
N PHE A 86 -14.23 2.00 -9.60
CA PHE A 86 -14.69 1.73 -8.24
C PHE A 86 -14.29 2.87 -7.29
N THR A 87 -13.05 3.33 -7.37
CA THR A 87 -12.57 4.42 -6.53
C THR A 87 -13.23 5.76 -6.84
N ALA A 88 -13.47 6.05 -8.13
CA ALA A 88 -14.16 7.26 -8.54
C ALA A 88 -15.63 7.30 -8.06
N GLU A 89 -16.29 6.14 -7.98
CA GLU A 89 -17.64 6.00 -7.45
C GLU A 89 -17.68 6.06 -5.92
N LEU A 90 -16.75 5.36 -5.25
CA LEU A 90 -16.70 5.25 -3.79
C LEU A 90 -16.34 6.58 -3.11
N VAL A 91 -15.35 7.30 -3.65
CA VAL A 91 -14.80 8.50 -3.01
C VAL A 91 -14.95 9.72 -3.91
N PRO A 92 -15.86 10.67 -3.60
CA PRO A 92 -16.03 11.90 -4.36
C PRO A 92 -14.71 12.66 -4.53
N GLY A 93 -14.36 12.99 -5.77
CA GLY A 93 -13.12 13.68 -6.12
C GLY A 93 -11.87 12.81 -6.22
N ALA A 94 -11.94 11.50 -5.91
CA ALA A 94 -10.79 10.60 -6.03
C ALA A 94 -10.54 10.05 -7.43
N GLY A 95 -11.43 10.29 -8.40
CA GLY A 95 -11.28 9.79 -9.79
C GLY A 95 -10.04 10.27 -10.54
N ASN A 96 -9.40 11.31 -10.00
CA ASN A 96 -8.18 11.93 -10.52
C ASN A 96 -6.93 11.61 -9.68
N ASN A 97 -7.06 10.69 -8.71
CA ASN A 97 -5.95 10.23 -7.89
C ASN A 97 -4.97 9.39 -8.71
N ILE A 98 -3.68 9.61 -8.44
CA ILE A 98 -2.57 8.80 -8.92
C ILE A 98 -1.77 8.39 -7.69
N TRP A 99 -1.71 7.09 -7.45
CA TRP A 99 -0.80 6.52 -6.46
C TRP A 99 0.49 6.12 -7.13
N THR A 100 1.62 6.35 -6.47
CA THR A 100 2.94 5.95 -6.94
C THR A 100 3.61 5.13 -5.86
N MET A 101 4.13 3.96 -6.24
CA MET A 101 5.05 3.19 -5.43
C MET A 101 6.44 3.26 -6.04
N GLU A 102 7.41 3.66 -5.24
CA GLU A 102 8.82 3.78 -5.60
C GLU A 102 9.64 2.83 -4.74
N LEU A 103 10.55 2.08 -5.36
CA LEU A 103 11.40 1.10 -4.71
C LEU A 103 12.82 1.21 -5.26
N HIS A 104 13.75 1.59 -4.40
CA HIS A 104 15.19 1.53 -4.61
C HIS A 104 15.74 0.38 -3.75
N PRO A 105 16.07 -0.79 -4.34
CA PRO A 105 16.51 -1.95 -3.58
C PRO A 105 17.68 -1.63 -2.66
N GLY A 106 17.54 -1.96 -1.37
CA GLY A 106 18.56 -1.68 -0.36
C GLY A 106 18.74 -0.20 -0.02
N GLY A 107 17.77 0.66 -0.35
CA GLY A 107 17.80 2.09 -0.03
C GLY A 107 16.45 2.59 0.52
N LEU A 108 15.47 2.77 -0.36
CA LEU A 108 14.23 3.49 -0.03
C LEU A 108 13.01 2.79 -0.63
N PHE A 109 11.92 2.72 0.14
CA PHE A 109 10.58 2.58 -0.42
C PHE A 109 9.80 3.86 -0.19
N ALA A 110 9.06 4.33 -1.18
CA ALA A 110 8.14 5.44 -1.03
C ALA A 110 6.76 5.12 -1.58
N TYR A 111 5.75 5.61 -0.88
CA TYR A 111 4.37 5.65 -1.33
C TYR A 111 3.96 7.12 -1.48
N GLN A 112 3.34 7.45 -2.59
CA GLN A 112 2.85 8.80 -2.87
C GLN A 112 1.42 8.76 -3.39
N LEU A 113 0.64 9.78 -3.04
CA LEU A 113 -0.65 10.08 -3.63
C LEU A 113 -0.63 11.53 -4.13
N VAL A 114 -0.93 11.69 -5.42
CA VAL A 114 -1.21 12.98 -6.05
C VAL A 114 -2.66 13.00 -6.49
N ARG A 115 -3.38 14.07 -6.17
CA ARG A 115 -4.71 14.32 -6.76
C ARG A 115 -4.58 15.34 -7.88
N THR A 116 -4.72 14.88 -9.12
CA THR A 116 -4.52 15.78 -10.28
C THR A 116 -5.57 16.88 -10.32
N GLY A 117 -5.12 18.13 -10.47
CA GLY A 117 -5.95 19.33 -10.39
C GLY A 117 -5.99 20.00 -9.02
N GLU A 118 -5.35 19.43 -8.00
CA GLU A 118 -5.14 20.03 -6.68
C GLU A 118 -3.63 20.12 -6.38
N ASP A 119 -3.19 21.13 -5.63
CA ASP A 119 -1.80 21.26 -5.14
C ASP A 119 -1.55 20.36 -3.91
N TRP A 120 -2.23 19.21 -3.83
CA TRP A 120 -2.21 18.32 -2.69
C TRP A 120 -1.46 17.01 -3.01
N VAL A 121 -0.41 16.77 -2.23
CA VAL A 121 0.46 15.59 -2.34
C VAL A 121 0.69 15.00 -0.95
N VAL A 122 0.51 13.69 -0.83
CA VAL A 122 0.96 12.92 0.34
C VAL A 122 2.11 12.03 -0.11
N ARG A 123 3.20 12.01 0.66
CA ARG A 123 4.33 11.10 0.43
C ARG A 123 4.82 10.54 1.76
N TRP A 124 5.00 9.23 1.80
CA TRP A 124 5.59 8.50 2.92
C TRP A 124 6.80 7.71 2.44
N GLU A 125 7.87 7.79 3.20
CA GLU A 125 9.18 7.21 2.88
C GLU A 125 9.63 6.27 3.99
N PHE A 126 10.22 5.14 3.62
CA PHE A 126 10.67 4.07 4.52
C PHE A 126 12.11 3.69 4.17
N ASP A 127 13.00 3.74 5.16
CA ASP A 127 14.41 3.37 5.01
C ASP A 127 14.57 1.85 4.98
N LEU A 128 14.95 1.30 3.83
CA LEU A 128 15.12 -0.14 3.64
C LEU A 128 16.46 -0.67 4.16
N THR A 129 17.36 0.21 4.60
CA THR A 129 18.66 -0.17 5.18
C THR A 129 18.57 -0.51 6.67
N ALA A 130 17.50 -0.10 7.34
CA ALA A 130 17.30 -0.23 8.78
C ALA A 130 15.99 -1.00 9.09
N PRO A 131 15.99 -2.34 8.98
CA PRO A 131 14.81 -3.12 9.32
C PRO A 131 14.47 -3.01 10.82
N VAL A 132 13.18 -3.05 11.14
CA VAL A 132 12.66 -3.05 12.51
C VAL A 132 11.95 -4.37 12.83
N ASP A 133 11.67 -4.59 14.11
CA ASP A 133 10.83 -5.73 14.53
C ASP A 133 9.44 -5.62 13.90
N PRO A 134 8.90 -6.74 13.36
CA PRO A 134 7.59 -6.71 12.73
C PRO A 134 6.51 -6.38 13.78
N PRO A 135 5.55 -5.50 13.43
CA PRO A 135 4.39 -5.26 14.30
C PRO A 135 3.49 -6.50 14.34
N PRO A 136 2.46 -6.51 15.23
CA PRO A 136 1.40 -7.51 15.17
C PRO A 136 0.78 -7.64 13.78
N ALA A 137 0.02 -8.71 13.53
CA ALA A 137 -0.75 -8.81 12.30
C ALA A 137 -1.71 -7.61 12.15
N PRO A 138 -1.92 -7.07 10.92
CA PRO A 138 -3.04 -6.19 10.66
C PRO A 138 -4.36 -6.93 10.87
N TRP A 139 -5.40 -6.15 11.19
CA TRP A 139 -6.71 -6.69 11.48
C TRP A 139 -7.28 -7.48 10.29
N GLY A 140 -7.83 -8.67 10.55
CA GLY A 140 -8.44 -9.53 9.54
C GLY A 140 -7.46 -10.39 8.73
N TYR A 141 -6.17 -10.39 9.10
CA TYR A 141 -5.11 -11.16 8.45
C TYR A 141 -4.25 -11.94 9.45
N GLU A 142 -4.75 -12.20 10.65
CA GLU A 142 -4.05 -12.90 11.72
C GLU A 142 -3.54 -14.29 11.26
N ASP A 143 -4.38 -15.03 10.55
CA ASP A 143 -4.13 -16.42 10.12
C ASP A 143 -3.51 -16.57 8.72
N THR A 144 -3.15 -15.45 8.10
CA THR A 144 -2.63 -15.48 6.73
C THR A 144 -1.10 -15.48 6.77
N GLU A 145 -0.50 -16.65 6.51
CA GLU A 145 0.95 -16.83 6.36
C GLU A 145 1.33 -16.91 4.87
N PRO A 146 2.12 -15.97 4.33
CA PRO A 146 2.72 -16.15 3.01
C PRO A 146 4.21 -16.32 3.22
N THR A 147 4.51 -17.58 3.38
CA THR A 147 5.81 -18.20 3.34
C THR A 147 6.13 -18.37 1.87
N HIS A 148 7.34 -18.02 1.44
CA HIS A 148 7.77 -18.20 0.05
C HIS A 148 7.28 -19.57 -0.49
N GLY A 149 6.52 -19.53 -1.60
CA GLY A 149 5.88 -20.71 -2.17
C GLY A 149 6.87 -21.84 -2.42
N GLY A 150 6.43 -23.07 -2.13
CA GLY A 150 7.14 -24.28 -2.53
C GLY A 150 7.20 -24.49 -4.04
#